data_AF-A0A8C3ENI9-F1
#
_entry.id   AF-A0A8C3ENI9-F1
#
_cell.length_a   1.000
_cell.length_b   1.000
_cell.length_c   1.000
_cell.angle_alpha   90.00
_cell.angle_beta   90.00
_cell.angle_gamma   90.00
#
_symmetry.space_group_name_H-M   'P 1'
#
loop_
_entity.id
_entity.type
_entity.pdbx_description
1 polymer ?
#
loop_
_entity_poly.entity_id
_entity_poly.type
_entity_poly.pdbx_seq_one_letter_code
_entity_poly.pdbx_strand_id
1 'polypeptide(L)'
;MDLVLEAADRHLLTPYVYPAGWPEGEPCRQLLSLFVITNLGALALYLLFGTLSYYFIFDHELKKHPQFLENQVSREIAYALRSLPWISVPTVALFFAEVRGYSKLYDNIEDSPYGWSGVFLSMLSFLFFTDMGIYWIHRGLHHKLFYKRFHKPHHLWKIATPFASHAFHPVDGFMQSLPYHVYPFLFPLHKVTYLGLYIFVNVWTISIHDGDYRVPRLLRHVINGSAHHTDHHLYFDYNYGQYFTLWDKIGGSYKSPTSFEGKGPHDYLRKERK
;
A
#
# COMPACT_ATOMS: atom_id res chain seq x y z
N MET A 1 -5.24 -5.66 14.65
CA MET A 1 -4.05 -6.52 14.89
C MET A 1 -4.27 -7.44 16.06
N ASP A 2 -4.98 -7.00 17.08
CA ASP A 2 -5.51 -7.83 18.17
C ASP A 2 -6.12 -9.17 17.72
N LEU A 3 -7.05 -9.20 16.75
CA LEU A 3 -7.67 -10.44 16.26
C LEU A 3 -6.63 -11.42 15.70
N VAL A 4 -5.61 -10.90 15.00
CA VAL A 4 -4.54 -11.71 14.41
C VAL A 4 -3.58 -12.19 15.48
N LEU A 5 -3.24 -11.33 16.44
CA LEU A 5 -2.36 -11.66 17.55
C LEU A 5 -3.00 -12.71 18.47
N GLU A 6 -4.27 -12.54 18.84
CA GLU A 6 -5.03 -13.50 19.66
C GLU A 6 -5.14 -14.86 18.97
N ALA A 7 -5.45 -14.88 17.67
CA ALA A 7 -5.47 -16.12 16.90
C ALA A 7 -4.09 -16.79 16.85
N ALA A 8 -3.02 -16.00 16.64
CA ALA A 8 -1.66 -16.50 16.65
C ALA A 8 -1.26 -17.06 18.02
N ASP A 9 -1.56 -16.34 19.11
CA ASP A 9 -1.31 -16.80 20.47
C ASP A 9 -2.07 -18.10 20.78
N ARG A 10 -3.36 -18.16 20.48
CA ARG A 10 -4.21 -19.34 20.73
C ARG A 10 -3.75 -20.58 19.97
N HIS A 11 -3.37 -20.44 18.71
CA HIS A 11 -3.17 -21.58 17.81
C HIS A 11 -1.70 -21.93 17.53
N LEU A 12 -0.77 -21.00 17.76
CA LEU A 12 0.63 -21.18 17.37
C LEU A 12 1.62 -20.75 18.46
N LEU A 13 1.55 -19.49 18.89
CA LEU A 13 2.62 -18.89 19.69
C LEU A 13 2.63 -19.39 21.13
N THR A 14 1.49 -19.47 21.82
CA THR A 14 1.42 -20.01 23.19
C THR A 14 1.70 -21.51 23.25
N PRO A 15 1.12 -22.36 22.37
CA PRO A 15 1.30 -23.81 22.51
C PRO A 15 2.67 -24.31 22.04
N TYR A 16 3.32 -23.62 21.09
CA TYR A 16 4.49 -24.18 20.39
C TYR A 16 5.73 -23.28 20.31
N VAL A 17 5.62 -21.97 20.57
CA VAL A 17 6.74 -21.03 20.35
C VAL A 17 7.27 -20.45 21.66
N TYR A 18 6.40 -19.85 22.48
CA TYR A 18 6.81 -19.22 23.73
C TYR A 18 6.78 -20.19 24.91
N PRO A 19 7.70 -20.03 25.89
CA PRO A 19 7.63 -20.79 27.13
C PRO A 19 6.34 -20.52 27.91
N ALA A 20 5.82 -21.53 28.60
CA ALA A 20 4.61 -21.43 29.42
C ALA A 20 4.68 -20.31 30.49
N GLY A 21 5.89 -19.93 30.92
CA GLY A 21 6.12 -18.86 31.89
C GLY A 21 6.16 -17.44 31.31
N TRP A 22 5.97 -17.23 30.01
CA TRP A 22 5.98 -15.91 29.38
C TRP A 22 4.57 -15.48 28.97
N PRO A 23 3.85 -14.65 29.76
CA PRO A 23 2.43 -14.38 29.54
C PRO A 23 2.13 -13.60 28.27
N GLU A 24 0.98 -13.88 27.63
CA GLU A 24 0.48 -13.21 26.40
C GLU A 24 0.36 -11.68 26.54
N GLY A 25 0.05 -11.19 27.74
CA GLY A 25 -0.09 -9.76 28.02
C GLY A 25 1.23 -9.02 28.26
N GLU A 26 2.36 -9.71 28.27
CA GLU A 26 3.66 -9.11 28.55
C GLU A 26 4.14 -8.25 27.36
N PRO A 27 4.52 -6.98 27.57
CA PRO A 27 4.86 -6.05 26.48
C PRO A 27 5.94 -6.54 25.52
N CYS A 28 7.04 -7.12 26.02
CA CYS A 28 8.12 -7.59 25.16
C CYS A 28 7.66 -8.76 24.27
N ARG A 29 6.87 -9.69 24.81
CA ARG A 29 6.24 -10.76 24.02
C ARG A 29 5.34 -10.18 22.93
N GLN A 30 4.45 -9.25 23.29
CA GLN A 30 3.53 -8.65 22.32
C GLN A 30 4.26 -7.92 21.20
N LEU A 31 5.27 -7.11 21.53
CA LEU A 31 6.08 -6.40 20.54
C LEU A 31 6.81 -7.36 19.60
N LEU A 32 7.40 -8.44 20.14
CA LEU A 32 8.09 -9.46 19.35
C LEU A 32 7.11 -10.20 18.44
N SER A 33 5.97 -10.66 18.97
CA SER A 33 4.92 -11.33 18.20
C SER A 33 4.39 -10.44 17.08
N LEU A 34 4.04 -9.18 17.40
CA LEU A 34 3.57 -8.21 16.42
C LEU A 34 4.63 -7.98 15.33
N PHE A 35 5.91 -7.82 15.69
CA PHE A 35 6.96 -7.65 14.70
C PHE A 35 7.08 -8.84 13.75
N VAL A 36 7.05 -10.07 14.27
CA VAL A 36 7.12 -11.29 13.45
C VAL A 36 5.87 -11.43 12.56
N ILE A 37 4.67 -11.31 13.15
CA ILE A 37 3.40 -11.45 12.43
C ILE A 37 3.28 -10.38 11.34
N THR A 38 3.58 -9.12 11.65
CA THR A 38 3.50 -8.03 10.67
C THR A 38 4.44 -8.25 9.50
N ASN A 39 5.68 -8.69 9.74
CA ASN A 39 6.62 -8.99 8.66
C ASN A 39 6.16 -10.18 7.81
N LEU A 40 5.74 -11.28 8.44
CA LEU A 40 5.24 -12.45 7.71
C LEU A 40 3.98 -12.13 6.90
N GLY A 41 3.06 -11.37 7.48
CA GLY A 41 1.84 -10.91 6.82
C GLY A 41 2.14 -9.99 5.63
N ALA A 42 3.03 -9.00 5.83
CA ALA A 42 3.44 -8.10 4.75
C ALA A 42 4.13 -8.86 3.61
N LEU A 43 5.03 -9.80 3.93
CA LEU A 43 5.68 -10.68 2.94
C LEU A 43 4.67 -11.55 2.21
N ALA A 44 3.73 -12.16 2.92
CA ALA A 44 2.71 -13.01 2.33
C ALA A 44 1.82 -12.20 1.37
N LEU A 45 1.30 -11.06 1.79
CA LEU A 45 0.48 -10.19 0.94
C LEU A 45 1.26 -9.70 -0.29
N TYR A 46 2.48 -9.19 -0.07
CA TYR A 46 3.33 -8.66 -1.14
C TYR A 46 3.69 -9.74 -2.17
N LEU A 47 4.22 -10.89 -1.72
CA LEU A 47 4.65 -11.95 -2.62
C LEU A 47 3.46 -12.64 -3.28
N LEU A 48 2.37 -12.90 -2.56
CA LEU A 48 1.18 -13.55 -3.12
C LEU A 48 0.55 -12.67 -4.20
N PHE A 49 0.10 -11.46 -3.84
CA PHE A 49 -0.62 -10.60 -4.78
C PHE A 49 0.30 -10.01 -5.84
N GLY A 50 1.56 -9.73 -5.52
CA GLY A 50 2.58 -9.34 -6.50
C GLY A 50 2.82 -10.42 -7.54
N THR A 51 2.94 -11.69 -7.11
CA THR A 51 3.09 -12.84 -8.02
C THR A 51 1.86 -13.06 -8.88
N LEU A 52 0.66 -13.03 -8.27
CA LEU A 52 -0.59 -13.17 -9.02
C LEU A 52 -0.74 -12.06 -10.07
N SER A 53 -0.51 -10.80 -9.69
CA SER A 53 -0.54 -9.67 -10.63
C SER A 53 0.53 -9.83 -11.71
N TYR A 54 1.76 -10.23 -11.35
CA TYR A 54 2.85 -10.41 -12.30
C TYR A 54 2.52 -11.45 -13.38
N TYR A 55 1.99 -12.62 -13.00
CA TYR A 55 1.73 -13.69 -13.96
C TYR A 55 0.41 -13.54 -14.72
N PHE A 56 -0.62 -12.96 -14.11
CA PHE A 56 -1.97 -12.94 -14.69
C PHE A 56 -2.42 -11.57 -15.22
N ILE A 57 -1.78 -10.47 -14.82
CA ILE A 57 -2.20 -9.10 -15.17
C ILE A 57 -1.10 -8.34 -15.92
N PHE A 58 0.14 -8.38 -15.41
CA PHE A 58 1.26 -7.63 -15.98
C PHE A 58 1.60 -8.11 -17.39
N ASP A 59 1.59 -7.17 -18.33
CA ASP A 59 2.01 -7.44 -19.71
C ASP A 59 3.54 -7.47 -19.79
N HIS A 60 4.08 -8.67 -19.98
CA HIS A 60 5.51 -8.92 -20.02
C HIS A 60 6.21 -8.29 -21.23
N GLU A 61 5.47 -7.82 -22.25
CA GLU A 61 6.05 -7.05 -23.35
C GLU A 61 6.64 -5.73 -22.88
N LEU A 62 6.14 -5.14 -21.78
CA LEU A 62 6.71 -3.94 -21.16
C LEU A 62 8.19 -4.09 -20.79
N LYS A 63 8.68 -5.32 -20.58
CA LYS A 63 10.09 -5.62 -20.31
C LYS A 63 11.03 -5.28 -21.48
N LYS A 64 10.50 -5.09 -22.69
CA LYS A 64 11.26 -4.68 -23.88
C LYS A 64 11.41 -3.16 -23.98
N HIS A 65 10.74 -2.39 -23.12
CA HIS A 65 10.83 -0.94 -23.13
C HIS A 65 12.26 -0.49 -22.73
N PRO A 66 12.88 0.50 -23.40
CA PRO A 66 14.28 0.90 -23.15
C PRO A 66 14.53 1.45 -21.75
N GLN A 67 13.47 1.86 -21.04
CA GLN A 67 13.53 2.30 -19.64
C GLN A 67 13.30 1.17 -18.63
N PHE A 68 13.04 -0.06 -19.09
CA PHE A 68 12.99 -1.23 -18.23
C PHE A 68 14.43 -1.67 -17.90
N LEU A 69 14.74 -1.82 -16.62
CA LEU A 69 16.10 -2.06 -16.17
C LEU A 69 16.47 -3.54 -16.24
N GLU A 70 17.76 -3.81 -16.37
CA GLU A 70 18.28 -5.17 -16.26
C GLU A 70 18.00 -5.75 -14.85
N ASN A 71 17.54 -7.00 -14.82
CA ASN A 71 17.18 -7.74 -13.60
C ASN A 71 16.17 -7.00 -12.70
N GLN A 72 15.35 -6.10 -13.27
CA GLN A 72 14.49 -5.19 -12.52
C GLN A 72 13.59 -5.90 -11.51
N VAL A 73 12.87 -6.96 -11.92
CA VAL A 73 11.97 -7.72 -11.03
C VAL A 73 12.69 -8.25 -9.79
N SER A 74 13.88 -8.85 -9.97
CA SER A 74 14.67 -9.35 -8.84
C SER A 74 15.15 -8.22 -7.94
N ARG A 75 15.50 -7.07 -8.52
CA ARG A 75 15.94 -5.88 -7.77
C ARG A 75 14.80 -5.23 -6.98
N GLU A 76 13.61 -5.16 -7.57
CA GLU A 76 12.39 -4.68 -6.91
C GLU A 76 12.05 -5.56 -5.70
N ILE A 77 11.99 -6.88 -5.90
CA ILE A 77 11.75 -7.85 -4.82
C ILE A 77 12.83 -7.73 -3.74
N ALA A 78 14.12 -7.78 -4.12
CA ALA A 78 15.21 -7.69 -3.15
C ALA A 78 15.18 -6.38 -2.36
N TYR A 79 14.77 -5.27 -2.98
CA TYR A 79 14.67 -4.00 -2.28
C TYR A 79 13.48 -3.99 -1.31
N ALA A 80 12.31 -4.46 -1.74
CA ALA A 80 11.14 -4.60 -0.86
C ALA A 80 11.45 -5.50 0.36
N LEU A 81 12.04 -6.67 0.14
CA LEU A 81 12.41 -7.60 1.22
C LEU A 81 13.38 -6.99 2.24
N ARG A 82 14.30 -6.12 1.78
CA ARG A 82 15.21 -5.40 2.69
C ARG A 82 14.51 -4.28 3.44
N SER A 83 13.53 -3.61 2.83
CA SER A 83 12.85 -2.45 3.41
C SER A 83 11.73 -2.81 4.40
N LEU A 84 10.96 -3.87 4.14
CA LEU A 84 9.78 -4.25 4.92
C LEU A 84 10.03 -4.40 6.44
N PRO A 85 11.13 -5.02 6.91
CA PRO A 85 11.41 -5.10 8.35
C PRO A 85 11.59 -3.73 9.01
N TRP A 86 12.24 -2.80 8.31
CA TRP A 86 12.47 -1.44 8.83
C TRP A 86 11.21 -0.59 8.85
N ILE A 87 10.30 -0.80 7.90
CA ILE A 87 8.97 -0.17 7.90
C ILE A 87 8.14 -0.71 9.06
N SER A 88 8.25 -2.01 9.32
CA SER A 88 7.49 -2.67 10.38
C SER A 88 7.85 -2.16 11.77
N VAL A 89 9.07 -1.68 12.02
CA VAL A 89 9.48 -1.17 13.35
C VAL A 89 8.54 -0.08 13.88
N PRO A 90 8.35 1.07 13.21
CA PRO A 90 7.40 2.09 13.67
C PRO A 90 5.93 1.65 13.53
N THR A 91 5.59 0.81 12.56
CA THR A 91 4.23 0.27 12.41
C THR A 91 3.84 -0.61 13.60
N VAL A 92 4.75 -1.41 14.13
CA VAL A 92 4.54 -2.27 15.31
C VAL A 92 4.28 -1.43 16.56
N ALA A 93 4.87 -0.24 16.69
CA ALA A 93 4.55 0.66 17.78
C ALA A 93 3.08 1.11 17.73
N LEU A 94 2.54 1.39 16.54
CA LEU A 94 1.13 1.72 16.34
C LEU A 94 0.23 0.51 16.63
N PHE A 95 0.58 -0.66 16.13
CA PHE A 95 -0.16 -1.89 16.42
C PHE A 95 -0.12 -2.29 17.89
N PHE A 96 0.98 -2.05 18.57
CA PHE A 96 1.07 -2.26 20.00
C PHE A 96 0.12 -1.30 20.73
N ALA A 97 0.13 -0.01 20.40
CA ALA A 97 -0.84 0.93 20.96
C ALA A 97 -2.30 0.51 20.69
N GLU A 98 -2.59 -0.01 19.51
CA GLU A 98 -3.91 -0.56 19.16
C GLU A 98 -4.32 -1.72 20.07
N VAL A 99 -3.45 -2.74 20.21
CA VAL A 99 -3.68 -3.91 21.08
C VAL A 99 -3.78 -3.52 22.56
N ARG A 100 -3.14 -2.42 22.95
CA ARG A 100 -3.24 -1.85 24.31
C ARG A 100 -4.51 -1.00 24.53
N GLY A 101 -5.40 -0.92 23.54
CA GLY A 101 -6.69 -0.26 23.66
C GLY A 101 -6.67 1.26 23.45
N TYR A 102 -5.59 1.82 22.87
CA TYR A 102 -5.52 3.25 22.57
C TYR A 102 -6.22 3.65 21.26
N SER A 103 -6.65 2.67 20.45
CA SER A 103 -7.43 2.92 19.24
C SER A 103 -8.93 2.98 19.52
N LYS A 104 -9.70 3.42 18.53
CA LYS A 104 -11.17 3.41 18.52
C LYS A 104 -11.74 2.21 17.77
N LEU A 105 -10.96 1.13 17.62
CA LEU A 105 -11.43 -0.09 17.00
C LEU A 105 -12.47 -0.79 17.89
N TYR A 106 -13.52 -1.31 17.28
CA TYR A 106 -14.59 -2.02 17.98
C TYR A 106 -14.87 -3.40 17.37
N ASP A 107 -15.39 -4.29 18.21
CA ASP A 107 -15.58 -5.71 17.90
C ASP A 107 -16.91 -5.99 17.21
N ASN A 108 -18.02 -5.44 17.70
CA ASN A 108 -19.35 -5.81 17.23
C ASN A 108 -19.96 -4.72 16.35
N ILE A 109 -20.82 -5.12 15.41
CA ILE A 109 -21.50 -4.17 14.53
C ILE A 109 -22.44 -3.26 15.34
N GLU A 110 -23.02 -3.75 16.44
CA GLU A 110 -23.89 -2.94 17.30
C GLU A 110 -23.15 -1.79 18.00
N ASP A 111 -21.83 -1.87 18.14
CA ASP A 111 -21.00 -0.80 18.72
C ASP A 111 -20.83 0.39 17.75
N SER A 112 -21.19 0.21 16.48
CA SER A 112 -21.22 1.28 15.48
C SER A 112 -22.45 2.18 15.70
N PRO A 113 -22.31 3.52 15.73
CA PRO A 113 -23.43 4.45 15.95
C PRO A 113 -24.62 4.28 15.01
N TYR A 114 -24.40 3.67 13.84
CA TYR A 114 -25.44 3.42 12.83
C TYR A 114 -25.44 1.96 12.33
N GLY A 115 -24.93 1.02 13.14
CA GLY A 115 -24.80 -0.40 12.77
C GLY A 115 -24.07 -0.59 11.43
N TRP A 116 -24.62 -1.42 10.55
CA TRP A 116 -24.07 -1.69 9.22
C TRP A 116 -23.88 -0.45 8.35
N SER A 117 -24.80 0.52 8.43
CA SER A 117 -24.65 1.77 7.66
C SER A 117 -23.48 2.60 8.17
N GLY A 118 -23.22 2.59 9.48
CA GLY A 118 -22.06 3.23 10.08
C GLY A 118 -20.75 2.56 9.66
N VAL A 119 -20.74 1.23 9.57
CA VAL A 119 -19.59 0.47 9.05
C VAL A 119 -19.32 0.86 7.59
N PHE A 120 -20.35 0.88 6.73
CA PHE A 120 -20.19 1.31 5.34
C PHE A 120 -19.68 2.76 5.21
N LEU A 121 -20.24 3.68 5.99
CA LEU A 121 -19.78 5.08 6.01
C LEU A 121 -18.35 5.21 6.50
N SER A 122 -17.92 4.42 7.50
CA SER A 122 -16.53 4.38 7.95
C SER A 122 -15.58 3.86 6.87
N MET A 123 -16.00 2.92 6.02
CA MET A 123 -15.19 2.48 4.87
C MET A 123 -14.99 3.62 3.86
N LEU A 124 -16.05 4.35 3.52
CA LEU A 124 -15.94 5.51 2.62
C LEU A 124 -15.04 6.59 3.24
N SER A 125 -15.29 6.93 4.51
CA SER A 125 -14.47 7.89 5.25
C SER A 125 -13.00 7.48 5.30
N PHE A 126 -12.71 6.20 5.54
CA PHE A 126 -11.36 5.64 5.50
C PHE A 126 -10.71 5.87 4.14
N LEU A 127 -11.38 5.54 3.05
CA LEU A 127 -10.84 5.72 1.70
C LEU A 127 -10.53 7.19 1.41
N PHE A 128 -11.46 8.11 1.70
CA PHE A 128 -11.22 9.54 1.46
C PHE A 128 -10.13 10.13 2.36
N PHE A 129 -10.10 9.76 3.64
CA PHE A 129 -9.09 10.23 4.59
C PHE A 129 -7.69 9.74 4.19
N THR A 130 -7.59 8.47 3.84
CA THR A 130 -6.30 7.86 3.49
C THR A 130 -5.81 8.35 2.14
N ASP A 131 -6.69 8.49 1.13
CA ASP A 131 -6.35 9.12 -0.15
C ASP A 131 -5.79 10.54 0.04
N MET A 132 -6.44 11.34 0.89
CA MET A 132 -5.97 12.69 1.23
C MET A 132 -4.59 12.68 1.89
N GLY A 133 -4.43 11.88 2.95
CA GLY A 133 -3.19 11.83 3.72
C GLY A 133 -2.03 11.38 2.85
N ILE A 134 -2.24 10.35 2.02
CA ILE A 134 -1.23 9.81 1.13
C ILE A 134 -0.88 10.81 0.05
N TYR A 135 -1.87 11.45 -0.57
CA TYR A 135 -1.62 12.47 -1.58
C TYR A 135 -0.64 13.54 -1.07
N TRP A 136 -0.88 14.09 0.12
CA TRP A 136 -0.02 15.15 0.67
C TRP A 136 1.35 14.63 1.08
N ILE A 137 1.43 13.44 1.66
CA ILE A 137 2.70 12.80 2.01
C ILE A 137 3.51 12.50 0.74
N HIS A 138 2.88 11.91 -0.27
CA HIS A 138 3.50 11.55 -1.54
C HIS A 138 3.99 12.81 -2.27
N ARG A 139 3.15 13.84 -2.40
CA ARG A 139 3.58 15.13 -2.97
C ARG A 139 4.71 15.77 -2.15
N GLY A 140 4.66 15.67 -0.82
CA GLY A 140 5.74 16.10 0.07
C GLY A 140 7.04 15.34 -0.16
N LEU A 141 6.98 14.03 -0.39
CA LEU A 141 8.13 13.18 -0.71
C LEU A 141 8.79 13.56 -2.05
N HIS A 142 8.05 14.17 -2.98
CA HIS A 142 8.60 14.76 -4.21
C HIS A 142 9.24 16.14 -4.02
N HIS A 143 9.10 16.76 -2.85
CA HIS A 143 9.81 17.99 -2.56
C HIS A 143 11.33 17.76 -2.55
N LYS A 144 12.10 18.72 -3.07
CA LYS A 144 13.57 18.66 -3.25
C LYS A 144 14.36 18.20 -2.02
N LEU A 145 13.85 18.48 -0.82
CA LEU A 145 14.48 18.11 0.46
C LEU A 145 14.39 16.60 0.74
N PHE A 146 13.32 15.95 0.30
CA PHE A 146 13.02 14.56 0.63
C PHE A 146 13.23 13.62 -0.56
N TYR A 147 12.92 14.07 -1.77
CA TYR A 147 12.91 13.24 -2.98
C TYR A 147 14.20 12.45 -3.18
N LYS A 148 15.35 13.13 -3.25
CA LYS A 148 16.63 12.48 -3.57
C LYS A 148 16.97 11.33 -2.61
N ARG A 149 16.59 11.45 -1.34
CA ARG A 149 16.95 10.49 -0.30
C ARG A 149 15.92 9.37 -0.15
N PHE A 150 14.64 9.73 -0.11
CA PHE A 150 13.60 8.79 0.31
C PHE A 150 12.80 8.25 -0.87
N HIS A 151 12.43 9.08 -1.83
CA HIS A 151 11.46 8.70 -2.85
C HIS A 151 12.07 8.39 -4.23
N LYS A 152 13.22 9.00 -4.56
CA LYS A 152 13.99 8.71 -5.78
C LYS A 152 14.31 7.22 -5.96
N PRO A 153 14.64 6.44 -4.91
CA PRO A 153 14.84 5.00 -5.06
C PRO A 153 13.63 4.24 -5.59
N HIS A 154 12.40 4.67 -5.24
CA HIS A 154 11.17 4.11 -5.77
C HIS A 154 10.96 4.50 -7.25
N HIS A 155 11.24 5.76 -7.57
CA HIS A 155 11.21 6.32 -8.93
C HIS A 155 12.31 5.83 -9.88
N LEU A 156 13.16 4.91 -9.42
CA LEU A 156 14.10 4.21 -10.29
C LEU A 156 13.35 3.29 -11.28
N TRP A 157 12.18 2.79 -10.88
CA TRP A 157 11.38 1.81 -11.63
C TRP A 157 10.37 2.50 -12.56
N LYS A 158 10.87 3.21 -13.59
CA LYS A 158 10.02 4.00 -14.50
C LYS A 158 8.93 3.18 -15.20
N ILE A 159 9.29 2.01 -15.69
CA ILE A 159 8.35 1.01 -16.20
C ILE A 159 8.18 -0.01 -15.09
N ALA A 160 7.39 0.35 -14.09
CA ALA A 160 7.19 -0.46 -12.89
C ALA A 160 6.60 -1.83 -13.23
N THR A 161 6.95 -2.84 -12.42
CA THR A 161 6.19 -4.08 -12.32
C THR A 161 5.37 -4.08 -11.02
N PRO A 162 4.43 -5.03 -10.82
CA PRO A 162 3.71 -5.17 -9.55
C PRO A 162 4.63 -5.25 -8.33
N PHE A 163 5.87 -5.75 -8.49
CA PHE A 163 6.85 -5.85 -7.41
C PHE A 163 7.48 -4.51 -7.03
N ALA A 164 7.42 -3.49 -7.89
CA ALA A 164 7.88 -2.13 -7.57
C ALA A 164 7.03 -1.47 -6.46
N SER A 165 5.80 -1.95 -6.26
CA SER A 165 4.81 -1.40 -5.33
C SER A 165 5.29 -1.21 -3.90
N HIS A 166 6.22 -2.06 -3.44
CA HIS A 166 6.81 -2.00 -2.10
C HIS A 166 8.34 -1.81 -2.13
N ALA A 167 8.91 -1.57 -3.31
CA ALA A 167 10.34 -1.39 -3.53
C ALA A 167 10.76 0.08 -3.30
N PHE A 168 10.48 0.60 -2.10
CA PHE A 168 10.80 1.96 -1.67
C PHE A 168 11.73 2.00 -0.45
N HIS A 169 12.24 3.18 -0.12
CA HIS A 169 13.00 3.39 1.10
C HIS A 169 12.10 3.19 2.35
N PRO A 170 12.60 2.69 3.49
CA PRO A 170 11.74 2.44 4.66
C PRO A 170 10.96 3.66 5.16
N VAL A 171 11.60 4.84 5.22
CA VAL A 171 10.91 6.09 5.58
C VAL A 171 9.78 6.44 4.61
N ASP A 172 9.98 6.21 3.32
CA ASP A 172 8.96 6.46 2.30
C ASP A 172 7.75 5.52 2.51
N GLY A 173 8.00 4.22 2.60
CA GLY A 173 6.97 3.22 2.88
C GLY A 173 6.20 3.48 4.17
N PHE A 174 6.88 3.78 5.27
CA PHE A 174 6.21 4.08 6.53
C PHE A 174 5.35 5.35 6.43
N MET A 175 5.89 6.44 5.87
CA MET A 175 5.15 7.70 5.71
C MET A 175 3.90 7.52 4.85
N GLN A 176 4.01 6.87 3.69
CA GLN A 176 2.85 6.62 2.85
C GLN A 176 1.83 5.66 3.50
N SER A 177 2.27 4.74 4.37
CA SER A 177 1.35 3.87 5.11
C SER A 177 0.66 4.55 6.32
N LEU A 178 1.23 5.65 6.82
CA LEU A 178 0.84 6.25 8.08
C LEU A 178 -0.66 6.62 8.17
N PRO A 179 -1.30 7.20 7.13
CA PRO A 179 -2.72 7.53 7.19
C PRO A 179 -3.63 6.33 7.50
N TYR A 180 -3.29 5.13 7.00
CA TYR A 180 -4.04 3.90 7.28
C TYR A 180 -3.97 3.49 8.74
N HIS A 181 -2.83 3.71 9.37
CA HIS A 181 -2.59 3.32 10.76
C HIS A 181 -3.07 4.37 11.75
N VAL A 182 -3.09 5.65 11.36
CA VAL A 182 -3.59 6.74 12.21
C VAL A 182 -5.12 6.81 12.22
N TYR A 183 -5.79 6.45 11.12
CA TYR A 183 -7.25 6.48 11.01
C TYR A 183 -7.99 5.87 12.22
N PRO A 184 -7.72 4.62 12.65
CA PRO A 184 -8.43 4.00 13.77
C PRO A 184 -8.16 4.67 15.14
N PHE A 185 -7.17 5.55 15.27
CA PHE A 185 -6.98 6.35 16.49
C PHE A 185 -7.86 7.61 16.49
N LEU A 186 -8.25 8.09 15.31
CA LEU A 186 -9.06 9.29 15.14
C LEU A 186 -10.55 8.98 15.03
N PHE A 187 -10.89 7.90 14.32
CA PHE A 187 -12.27 7.55 13.97
C PHE A 187 -12.60 6.11 14.39
N PRO A 188 -13.85 5.85 14.81
CA PRO A 188 -14.30 4.49 15.11
C PRO A 188 -14.31 3.64 13.84
N LEU A 189 -13.80 2.41 13.94
CA LEU A 189 -13.76 1.48 12.82
C LEU A 189 -13.88 0.03 13.31
N HIS A 190 -14.70 -0.76 12.63
CA HIS A 190 -14.89 -2.17 12.96
C HIS A 190 -13.62 -2.97 12.66
N LYS A 191 -13.17 -3.83 13.59
CA LYS A 191 -11.88 -4.55 13.48
C LYS A 191 -11.75 -5.41 12.23
N VAL A 192 -12.76 -6.21 11.90
CA VAL A 192 -12.73 -7.06 10.69
C VAL A 192 -12.72 -6.20 9.43
N THR A 193 -13.47 -5.10 9.43
CA THR A 193 -13.49 -4.15 8.32
C THR A 193 -12.12 -3.49 8.15
N TYR A 194 -11.46 -3.13 9.24
CA TYR A 194 -10.09 -2.58 9.21
C TYR A 194 -9.09 -3.57 8.60
N LEU A 195 -9.15 -4.86 8.97
CA LEU A 195 -8.32 -5.90 8.37
C LEU A 195 -8.59 -6.07 6.86
N GLY A 196 -9.87 -6.07 6.46
CA GLY A 196 -10.26 -6.12 5.05
C GLY A 196 -9.73 -4.92 4.25
N LEU A 197 -9.84 -3.71 4.83
CA LEU A 197 -9.29 -2.49 4.23
C LEU A 197 -7.77 -2.53 4.14
N TYR A 198 -7.07 -3.08 5.15
CA TYR A 198 -5.62 -3.27 5.10
C TYR A 198 -5.19 -4.17 3.93
N ILE A 199 -5.91 -5.27 3.69
CA ILE A 199 -5.66 -6.13 2.52
C ILE A 199 -5.95 -5.37 1.21
N PHE A 200 -7.10 -4.69 1.14
CA PHE A 200 -7.49 -3.89 -0.03
C PHE A 200 -6.42 -2.86 -0.41
N VAL A 201 -5.90 -2.12 0.56
CA VAL A 201 -4.83 -1.12 0.39
C VAL A 201 -3.59 -1.75 -0.27
N ASN A 202 -3.16 -2.92 0.21
CA ASN A 202 -2.00 -3.61 -0.34
C ASN A 202 -2.24 -4.08 -1.78
N VAL A 203 -3.39 -4.70 -2.04
CA VAL A 203 -3.78 -5.14 -3.38
C VAL A 203 -3.87 -3.95 -4.34
N TRP A 204 -4.47 -2.84 -3.90
CA TRP A 204 -4.56 -1.62 -4.70
C TRP A 204 -3.18 -1.06 -5.03
N THR A 205 -2.30 -0.98 -4.03
CA THR A 205 -0.92 -0.50 -4.18
C THR A 205 -0.13 -1.34 -5.18
N ILE A 206 -0.36 -2.65 -5.22
CA ILE A 206 0.20 -3.54 -6.25
C ILE A 206 -0.42 -3.24 -7.62
N SER A 207 -1.75 -3.13 -7.70
CA SER A 207 -2.47 -2.93 -8.96
C SER A 207 -2.12 -1.64 -9.69
N ILE A 208 -1.82 -0.53 -8.99
CA ILE A 208 -1.42 0.70 -9.67
C ILE A 208 -0.02 0.60 -10.32
N HIS A 209 0.77 -0.44 -10.03
CA HIS A 209 2.09 -0.68 -10.62
C HIS A 209 2.12 -1.79 -11.68
N ASP A 210 0.98 -2.40 -12.00
CA ASP A 210 0.95 -3.59 -12.87
C ASP A 210 0.90 -3.30 -14.37
N GLY A 211 0.83 -2.03 -14.76
CA GLY A 211 0.83 -1.63 -16.17
C GLY A 211 -0.48 -1.96 -16.91
N ASP A 212 -1.53 -2.40 -16.20
CA ASP A 212 -2.86 -2.60 -16.76
C ASP A 212 -3.69 -1.31 -16.71
N TYR A 213 -3.84 -0.67 -17.87
CA TYR A 213 -4.49 0.64 -17.99
C TYR A 213 -6.01 0.55 -18.12
N ARG A 214 -6.60 -0.63 -17.98
CA ARG A 214 -8.05 -0.81 -18.14
C ARG A 214 -8.80 -0.23 -16.95
N VAL A 215 -9.46 0.91 -17.18
CA VAL A 215 -10.45 1.50 -16.28
C VAL A 215 -11.74 1.77 -17.06
N PRO A 216 -12.93 1.43 -16.54
CA PRO A 216 -14.20 1.75 -17.18
C PRO A 216 -14.27 3.22 -17.59
N ARG A 217 -14.76 3.50 -18.80
CA ARG A 217 -14.68 4.86 -19.40
C ARG A 217 -15.24 5.96 -18.48
N LEU A 218 -16.35 5.69 -17.80
CA LEU A 218 -16.99 6.63 -16.87
C LEU A 218 -16.17 6.92 -15.61
N LEU A 219 -15.28 6.00 -15.22
CA LEU A 219 -14.46 6.10 -14.01
C LEU A 219 -13.04 6.62 -14.27
N ARG A 220 -12.62 6.77 -15.54
CA ARG A 220 -11.27 7.25 -15.89
C ARG A 220 -10.92 8.61 -15.29
N HIS A 221 -11.92 9.47 -15.09
CA HIS A 221 -11.73 10.79 -14.49
C HIS A 221 -11.89 10.79 -12.97
N VAL A 222 -12.13 9.64 -12.34
CA VAL A 222 -12.36 9.53 -10.90
C VAL A 222 -11.26 8.68 -10.27
N ILE A 223 -10.99 7.51 -10.84
CA ILE A 223 -10.03 6.54 -10.34
C ILE A 223 -8.61 6.87 -10.78
N ASN A 224 -7.70 6.97 -9.82
CA ASN A 224 -6.25 6.99 -10.05
C ASN A 224 -5.74 5.54 -10.14
N GLY A 225 -5.79 4.97 -11.35
CA GLY A 225 -5.34 3.60 -11.64
C GLY A 225 -3.93 3.53 -12.24
N SER A 226 -3.50 2.34 -12.70
CA SER A 226 -2.11 2.13 -13.18
C SER A 226 -1.66 3.06 -14.30
N ALA A 227 -2.58 3.50 -15.15
CA ALA A 227 -2.29 4.49 -16.21
C ALA A 227 -1.78 5.83 -15.65
N HIS A 228 -2.42 6.33 -14.60
CA HIS A 228 -2.06 7.59 -13.96
C HIS A 228 -0.75 7.45 -13.19
N HIS A 229 -0.58 6.33 -12.47
CA HIS A 229 0.62 6.06 -11.70
C HIS A 229 1.84 5.75 -12.58
N THR A 230 1.65 5.13 -13.75
CA THR A 230 2.75 4.99 -14.73
C THR A 230 3.23 6.35 -15.20
N ASP A 231 2.32 7.26 -15.58
CA ASP A 231 2.67 8.62 -15.95
C ASP A 231 3.33 9.38 -14.80
N HIS A 232 2.93 9.11 -13.55
CA HIS A 232 3.60 9.63 -12.36
C HIS A 232 5.07 9.18 -12.29
N HIS A 233 5.36 7.89 -12.50
CA HIS A 233 6.74 7.36 -12.55
C HIS A 233 7.57 7.90 -13.74
N LEU A 234 6.91 8.29 -14.83
CA LEU A 234 7.59 8.85 -16.02
C LEU A 234 7.87 10.36 -15.91
N TYR A 235 6.93 11.11 -15.34
CA TYR A 235 6.93 12.58 -15.35
C TYR A 235 7.13 13.23 -13.98
N PHE A 236 7.01 12.47 -12.89
CA PHE A 236 7.24 12.85 -11.48
C PHE A 236 6.27 13.89 -10.89
N ASP A 237 5.85 14.90 -11.67
CA ASP A 237 5.16 16.08 -11.16
C ASP A 237 3.62 15.95 -11.07
N TYR A 238 3.05 14.79 -11.43
CA TYR A 238 1.60 14.61 -11.63
C TYR A 238 1.06 13.35 -10.94
N ASN A 239 -0.25 13.33 -10.67
CA ASN A 239 -1.01 12.13 -10.26
C ASN A 239 -0.51 11.44 -8.98
N TYR A 240 -0.36 12.19 -7.88
CA TYR A 240 0.12 11.67 -6.59
C TYR A 240 -0.93 10.90 -5.78
N GLY A 241 -2.22 10.98 -6.13
CA GLY A 241 -3.30 10.32 -5.39
C GLY A 241 -3.16 8.80 -5.37
N GLN A 242 -3.75 8.15 -4.36
CA GLN A 242 -3.66 6.70 -4.21
C GLN A 242 -4.80 6.02 -4.97
N TYR A 243 -6.04 6.37 -4.67
CA TYR A 243 -7.26 5.75 -5.21
C TYR A 243 -7.97 6.67 -6.18
N PHE A 244 -8.02 7.96 -5.87
CA PHE A 244 -8.83 8.93 -6.60
C PHE A 244 -7.98 10.05 -7.19
N THR A 245 -8.47 10.61 -8.29
CA THR A 245 -7.90 11.81 -8.93
C THR A 245 -8.33 13.12 -8.24
N LEU A 246 -9.13 13.01 -7.17
CA LEU A 246 -9.75 14.15 -6.49
C LEU A 246 -8.70 15.15 -5.98
N TRP A 247 -7.74 14.67 -5.19
CA TRP A 247 -6.73 15.54 -4.58
C TRP A 247 -5.72 16.08 -5.59
N ASP A 248 -5.45 15.31 -6.65
CA ASP A 248 -4.67 15.81 -7.78
C ASP A 248 -5.36 16.97 -8.50
N LYS A 249 -6.68 16.91 -8.67
CA LYS A 249 -7.44 18.02 -9.27
C LYS A 249 -7.46 19.24 -8.35
N ILE A 250 -7.72 19.03 -7.05
CA ILE A 250 -7.74 20.10 -6.06
C ILE A 250 -6.37 20.77 -5.95
N GLY A 251 -5.29 19.99 -5.91
CA GLY A 251 -3.93 20.51 -5.76
C GLY A 251 -3.21 20.84 -7.06
N GLY A 252 -3.90 20.75 -8.21
CA GLY A 252 -3.37 21.15 -9.51
C GLY A 252 -2.29 20.25 -10.10
N SER A 253 -2.23 18.98 -9.70
CA SER A 253 -1.29 17.96 -10.20
C SER A 253 -1.95 16.89 -11.07
N TYR A 254 -3.25 17.01 -11.36
CA TYR A 254 -3.94 16.07 -12.24
C TYR A 254 -3.45 16.16 -13.68
N LYS A 255 -3.10 15.02 -14.26
CA LYS A 255 -2.78 14.86 -15.68
C LYS A 255 -3.50 13.64 -16.23
N SER A 256 -4.23 13.84 -17.34
CA SER A 256 -4.83 12.73 -18.07
C SER A 256 -3.73 11.78 -18.57
N PRO A 257 -3.83 10.46 -18.31
CA PRO A 257 -2.80 9.51 -18.70
C PRO A 257 -2.52 9.50 -20.20
N THR A 258 -1.25 9.52 -20.57
CA THR A 258 -0.78 9.42 -21.97
C THR A 258 -1.20 8.12 -22.64
N SER A 259 -1.36 7.04 -21.88
CA SER A 259 -1.87 5.76 -22.38
C SER A 259 -3.32 5.82 -22.85
N PHE A 260 -4.13 6.76 -22.33
CA PHE A 260 -5.49 6.98 -22.84
C PHE A 260 -5.50 7.76 -24.16
N GLU A 261 -4.39 8.40 -24.52
CA GLU A 261 -4.19 9.13 -25.78
C GLU A 261 -3.40 8.33 -26.83
N GLY A 262 -3.05 7.07 -26.55
CA GLY A 262 -2.22 6.27 -27.46
C GLY A 262 -0.74 6.69 -27.48
N LYS A 263 -0.23 7.18 -26.34
CA LYS A 263 1.16 7.64 -26.18
C LYS A 263 1.86 7.00 -24.96
N GLY A 264 1.28 5.97 -24.35
CA GLY A 264 1.87 5.30 -23.19
C GLY A 264 2.99 4.31 -23.57
N PRO A 265 3.60 3.63 -22.58
CA PRO A 265 4.65 2.64 -22.82
C PRO A 265 4.26 1.52 -23.79
N HIS A 266 3.00 1.06 -23.73
CA HIS A 266 2.45 0.08 -24.67
C HIS A 266 2.40 0.60 -26.11
N ASP A 267 2.06 1.88 -26.30
CA ASP A 267 2.02 2.51 -27.61
C ASP A 267 3.41 2.68 -28.21
N TYR A 268 4.39 3.02 -27.38
CA TYR A 268 5.80 3.09 -27.78
C TYR A 268 6.25 1.74 -28.35
N LEU A 269 6.04 0.65 -27.62
CA LEU A 269 6.41 -0.69 -28.08
C LEU A 269 5.68 -1.12 -29.35
N ARG A 270 4.42 -0.74 -29.52
CA ARG A 270 3.68 -1.01 -30.76
C ARG A 270 4.24 -0.27 -31.98
N LYS A 271 4.80 0.94 -31.78
CA LYS A 271 5.40 1.73 -32.86
C LYS A 271 6.76 1.19 -33.28
N GLU A 272 7.60 0.79 -32.33
CA GLU A 272 8.93 0.21 -32.60
C GLU A 272 8.89 -1.14 -33.33
N ARG A 273 7.75 -1.84 -33.30
CA ARG A 273 7.55 -3.11 -34.03
C ARG A 273 7.13 -2.93 -35.50
N LYS A 274 6.76 -1.72 -35.91
CA LYS A 274 6.32 -1.40 -37.28
C LYS A 274 7.49 -0.88 -38.09
#